data_AF-A0A3Q0F223-F1
#
_entry.id   AF-A0A3Q0F223-F1
#
_cell.length_a   1.000
_cell.length_b   1.000
_cell.length_c   1.000
_cell.angle_alpha   90.00
_cell.angle_beta   90.00
_cell.angle_gamma   90.00
#
_symmetry.space_group_name_H-M   'P 1'
#
loop_
_entity.id
_entity.type
_entity.pdbx_description
1 polymer ?
#
loop_
_entity_poly.entity_id
_entity_poly.type
_entity_poly.pdbx_seq_one_letter_code
_entity_poly.pdbx_strand_id
1 'polypeptide(L)'
;MAEPLRSPVTPPKTTITDLDEDCMVNCAKYLSLRDVCNLAMTSPALKRLAYSDSIWQRFFREQWHQQFPLHWSGNGAREVYLARYAALRQFKFLDPFLLDLCARAKPCNHLLLCENSLFFSQGSLVKMMDLDGYLKRTTDFFHTLSDHKARITCMRLFPLNEVTSLFRGKTLGEEQSVLVTSSCDHSIRLWWKGSSLRCFRGHNGPVLSLSNKLLGEDCSKVLASGGEDGTVRLWSLSSSGGRGQRALKATLYGHEKPVNIMSIAGHKTSLLATISRDSKVRVWDTATATSSAAVRASFCVGMTSVPGTPVNMKCHESLLYVAAGSSVTAIDLRTMQKVVTAAIHQPNLCSFDAVPSKYLICTGGDGRYDQLLFREKKLCCCCRSSKLGNALGY
;
A
#
# COMPACT_ATOMS: atom_id res chain seq x y z
N MET A 1 65.77 -56.42 2.94
CA MET A 1 65.46 -55.38 3.95
C MET A 1 64.29 -54.59 3.42
N ALA A 2 63.09 -54.80 3.99
CA ALA A 2 61.88 -54.08 3.60
C ALA A 2 61.70 -52.87 4.51
N GLU A 3 61.48 -51.69 3.93
CA GLU A 3 61.16 -50.47 4.69
C GLU A 3 59.82 -50.61 5.42
N PRO A 4 59.69 -50.06 6.64
CA PRO A 4 58.42 -50.07 7.34
C PRO A 4 57.45 -49.06 6.71
N LEU A 5 56.27 -49.54 6.34
CA LEU A 5 55.12 -48.73 5.91
C LEU A 5 54.79 -47.66 6.95
N ARG A 6 54.95 -46.38 6.58
CA ARG A 6 54.47 -45.25 7.38
C ARG A 6 52.95 -45.29 7.50
N SER A 7 52.44 -45.26 8.72
CA SER A 7 51.00 -45.11 8.99
C SER A 7 50.46 -43.79 8.43
N PRO A 8 49.23 -43.76 7.89
CA PRO A 8 48.65 -42.53 7.37
C PRO A 8 48.43 -41.52 8.49
N VAL A 9 49.07 -40.35 8.38
CA VAL A 9 48.87 -39.22 9.28
C VAL A 9 47.45 -38.71 9.08
N THR A 10 46.59 -38.86 10.09
CA THR A 10 45.26 -38.24 10.08
C THR A 10 45.42 -36.72 10.02
N PRO A 11 44.75 -36.01 9.09
CA PRO A 11 44.85 -34.56 9.05
C PRO A 11 44.36 -33.96 10.38
N PRO A 12 45.00 -32.90 10.88
CA PRO A 12 44.57 -32.26 12.12
C PRO A 12 43.11 -31.82 12.00
N LYS A 13 42.33 -32.02 13.07
CA LYS A 13 40.94 -31.51 13.12
C LYS A 13 40.98 -30.00 13.05
N THR A 14 40.74 -29.45 11.86
CA THR A 14 40.63 -28.00 11.67
C THR A 14 39.30 -27.54 12.23
N THR A 15 39.36 -26.56 13.11
CA THR A 15 38.22 -25.88 13.70
C THR A 15 37.93 -24.62 12.90
N ILE A 16 36.69 -24.13 12.95
CA ILE A 16 36.28 -22.91 12.23
C ILE A 16 37.11 -21.66 12.62
N THR A 17 37.79 -21.71 13.77
CA THR A 17 38.71 -20.66 14.23
C THR A 17 40.07 -20.68 13.55
N ASP A 18 40.37 -21.70 12.76
CA ASP A 18 41.63 -21.83 12.00
C ASP A 18 41.54 -21.18 10.61
N LEU A 19 40.36 -20.65 10.24
CA LEU A 19 40.13 -19.90 9.01
C LEU A 19 40.61 -18.45 9.15
N ASP A 20 41.22 -17.93 8.08
CA ASP A 20 41.61 -16.53 7.98
C ASP A 20 40.42 -15.58 8.13
N GLU A 21 40.70 -14.38 8.64
CA GLU A 21 39.70 -13.37 8.94
C GLU A 21 38.87 -12.99 7.70
N ASP A 22 39.52 -12.87 6.54
CA ASP A 22 38.86 -12.53 5.27
C ASP A 22 37.92 -13.64 4.77
N CYS A 23 38.32 -14.90 4.93
CA CYS A 23 37.49 -16.06 4.59
C CYS A 23 36.24 -16.10 5.47
N MET A 24 36.41 -15.84 6.76
CA MET A 24 35.32 -15.78 7.73
C MET A 24 34.37 -14.60 7.48
N VAL A 25 34.89 -13.42 7.12
CA VAL A 25 34.08 -12.27 6.70
C VAL A 25 33.28 -12.59 5.44
N ASN A 26 33.87 -13.32 4.48
CA ASN A 26 33.17 -13.76 3.28
C ASN A 26 32.06 -14.78 3.60
N CYS A 27 32.27 -15.71 4.53
CA CYS A 27 31.23 -16.61 5.01
C CYS A 27 30.13 -15.86 5.78
N ALA A 28 30.50 -14.86 6.59
CA ALA A 28 29.57 -14.02 7.33
C ALA A 28 28.65 -13.21 6.40
N LYS A 29 28.96 -13.13 5.10
CA LYS A 29 28.06 -12.55 4.10
C LYS A 29 26.76 -13.33 3.90
N TYR A 30 26.62 -14.54 4.41
CA TYR A 30 25.39 -15.30 4.26
C TYR A 30 24.58 -15.39 5.56
N LEU A 31 25.04 -14.72 6.61
CA LEU A 31 24.44 -14.77 7.94
C LEU A 31 23.43 -13.64 8.14
N SER A 32 22.30 -13.94 8.79
CA SER A 32 21.36 -12.91 9.21
C SER A 32 21.91 -12.11 10.40
N LEU A 33 21.32 -10.93 10.68
CA LEU A 33 21.67 -10.14 11.87
C LEU A 33 21.58 -10.97 13.17
N ARG A 34 20.60 -11.89 13.24
CA ARG A 34 20.43 -12.78 14.39
C ARG A 34 21.58 -13.78 14.51
N ASP A 35 22.04 -14.33 13.39
CA ASP A 35 23.12 -15.31 13.35
C ASP A 35 24.46 -14.68 13.70
N VAL A 36 24.71 -13.43 13.26
CA VAL A 36 25.91 -12.66 13.64
C VAL A 36 25.91 -12.35 15.14
N CYS A 37 24.75 -12.02 15.73
CA CYS A 37 24.64 -11.86 17.18
C CYS A 37 24.92 -13.18 17.93
N ASN A 38 24.42 -14.30 17.42
CA ASN A 38 24.70 -15.61 18.02
C ASN A 38 26.21 -15.95 17.93
N LEU A 39 26.84 -15.67 16.78
CA LEU A 39 28.28 -15.88 16.54
C LEU A 39 29.17 -15.01 17.45
N ALA A 40 28.69 -13.82 17.83
CA ALA A 40 29.38 -12.99 18.82
C ALA A 40 29.37 -13.57 20.24
N MET A 41 28.44 -14.48 20.54
CA MET A 41 28.24 -15.08 21.86
C MET A 41 28.94 -16.44 22.02
N THR A 42 29.44 -17.05 20.93
CA THR A 42 30.00 -18.42 20.95
C THR A 42 31.46 -18.49 21.39
N SER A 43 32.33 -17.59 20.91
CA SER A 43 33.75 -17.61 21.28
C SER A 43 34.42 -16.23 21.16
N PRO A 44 35.54 -15.96 21.86
CA PRO A 44 36.25 -14.68 21.76
C PRO A 44 36.83 -14.37 20.37
N ALA A 45 37.24 -15.40 19.63
CA ALA A 45 37.73 -15.26 18.26
C ALA A 45 36.59 -14.89 17.30
N LEU A 46 35.45 -15.59 17.40
CA LEU A 46 34.25 -15.31 16.61
C LEU A 46 33.60 -13.98 16.99
N LYS A 47 33.73 -13.54 18.24
CA LYS A 47 33.29 -12.22 18.70
C LYS A 47 34.03 -11.08 18.00
N ARG A 48 35.36 -11.21 17.81
CA ARG A 48 36.14 -10.22 17.05
C ARG A 48 35.67 -10.15 15.59
N LEU A 49 35.45 -11.31 14.97
CA LEU A 49 34.90 -11.42 13.62
C LEU A 49 33.50 -10.78 13.49
N ALA A 50 32.57 -11.11 14.39
CA ALA A 50 31.21 -10.57 14.38
C ALA A 50 31.17 -9.04 14.55
N TYR A 51 32.21 -8.45 15.15
CA TYR A 51 32.34 -7.01 15.36
C TYR A 51 33.20 -6.32 14.29
N SER A 52 33.64 -7.05 13.25
CA SER A 52 34.34 -6.47 12.11
C SER A 52 33.46 -5.46 11.36
N ASP A 53 34.03 -4.30 11.05
CA ASP A 53 33.33 -3.22 10.35
C ASP A 53 32.79 -3.64 8.98
N SER A 54 33.46 -4.57 8.30
CA SER A 54 33.07 -5.11 7.00
C SER A 54 31.64 -5.70 6.99
N ILE A 55 31.27 -6.42 8.06
CA ILE A 55 29.95 -7.04 8.21
C ILE A 55 28.88 -5.96 8.44
N TRP A 56 29.16 -4.99 9.30
CA TRP A 56 28.22 -3.94 9.66
C TRP A 56 28.04 -2.90 8.54
N GLN A 57 29.08 -2.61 7.76
CA GLN A 57 28.98 -1.83 6.53
C GLN A 57 28.06 -2.50 5.51
N ARG A 58 28.13 -3.83 5.39
CA ARG A 58 27.24 -4.58 4.50
C ARG A 58 25.80 -4.53 4.98
N PHE A 59 25.52 -4.77 6.26
CA PHE A 59 24.16 -4.61 6.80
C PHE A 59 23.64 -3.18 6.64
N PHE A 60 24.51 -2.18 6.77
CA PHE A 60 24.15 -0.80 6.53
C PHE A 60 23.76 -0.56 5.07
N ARG A 61 24.55 -1.05 4.09
CA ARG A 61 24.25 -0.91 2.66
C ARG A 61 22.99 -1.65 2.22
N GLU A 62 22.71 -2.81 2.82
CA GLU A 62 21.48 -3.59 2.55
C GLU A 62 20.23 -2.89 3.08
N GLN A 63 20.30 -2.25 4.25
CA GLN A 63 19.15 -1.59 4.87
C GLN A 63 18.99 -0.12 4.43
N TRP A 64 20.09 0.55 4.10
CA TRP A 64 20.13 1.96 3.70
C TRP A 64 21.05 2.13 2.48
N HIS A 65 20.43 2.18 1.29
CA HIS A 65 21.13 2.26 0.01
C HIS A 65 21.82 3.62 -0.26
N GLN A 66 21.54 4.66 0.53
CA GLN A 66 22.16 5.98 0.37
C GLN A 66 23.24 6.25 1.42
N GLN A 67 24.45 6.50 0.89
CA GLN A 67 25.67 7.05 1.49
C GLN A 67 25.93 6.63 2.95
N PHE A 68 26.85 5.67 3.11
CA PHE A 68 27.55 5.49 4.38
C PHE A 68 28.22 6.83 4.73
N PRO A 69 27.89 7.48 5.87
CA PRO A 69 28.54 8.72 6.25
C PRO A 69 30.00 8.40 6.55
N LEU A 70 30.91 8.68 5.62
CA LEU A 70 32.36 8.52 5.78
C LEU A 70 32.94 9.51 6.82
N HIS A 71 32.10 10.41 7.34
CA HIS A 71 32.50 11.52 8.20
C HIS A 71 31.61 11.61 9.44
N TRP A 72 31.69 10.64 10.35
CA TRP A 72 31.40 10.90 11.76
C TRP A 72 32.43 10.19 12.65
N SER A 73 33.09 11.00 13.46
CA SER A 73 34.00 10.73 14.57
C SER A 73 34.18 9.26 14.99
N GLY A 74 35.39 8.71 14.83
CA GLY A 74 36.03 7.72 15.72
C GLY A 74 35.32 6.41 16.10
N ASN A 75 34.09 6.19 15.65
CA ASN A 75 33.23 5.08 16.04
C ASN A 75 33.13 4.08 14.89
N GLY A 76 33.18 2.78 15.21
CA GLY A 76 33.10 1.71 14.22
C GLY A 76 31.75 1.68 13.48
N ALA A 77 31.71 0.98 12.35
CA ALA A 77 30.53 0.83 11.50
C ALA A 77 29.34 0.20 12.27
N ARG A 78 29.66 -0.62 13.27
CA ARG A 78 28.67 -1.22 14.17
C ARG A 78 27.95 -0.18 15.03
N GLU A 79 28.68 0.71 15.70
CA GLU A 79 28.08 1.72 16.57
C GLU A 79 27.18 2.66 15.76
N VAL A 80 27.60 3.02 14.54
CA VAL A 80 26.79 3.82 13.60
C VAL A 80 25.52 3.08 13.20
N TYR A 81 25.62 1.80 12.84
CA TYR A 81 24.46 0.97 12.52
C TYR A 81 23.47 0.91 13.70
N LEU A 82 23.96 0.64 14.91
CA LEU A 82 23.13 0.52 16.11
C LEU A 82 22.51 1.85 16.52
N ALA A 83 23.24 2.96 16.41
CA ALA A 83 22.72 4.29 16.69
C ALA A 83 21.57 4.64 15.74
N ARG A 84 21.73 4.39 14.43
CA ARG A 84 20.68 4.62 13.43
C ARG A 84 19.49 3.68 13.64
N TYR A 85 19.75 2.41 13.95
CA TYR A 85 18.71 1.43 14.25
C TYR A 85 17.90 1.81 15.51
N ALA A 86 18.58 2.30 16.56
CA ALA A 86 17.95 2.80 17.77
C ALA A 86 17.15 4.10 17.51
N ALA A 87 17.69 5.02 16.72
CA ALA A 87 17.00 6.26 16.34
C ALA A 87 15.70 5.98 15.57
N LEU A 88 15.72 5.04 14.61
CA LEU A 88 14.54 4.59 13.88
C LEU A 88 13.48 3.99 14.82
N ARG A 89 13.89 3.12 15.74
CA ARG A 89 12.96 2.55 16.74
C ARG A 89 12.39 3.59 17.70
N GLN A 90 13.14 4.66 17.96
CA GLN A 90 12.70 5.75 18.83
C GLN A 90 11.93 6.84 18.08
N PHE A 91 11.78 6.77 16.76
CA PHE A 91 11.28 7.85 15.91
C PHE A 91 12.05 9.18 16.10
N LYS A 92 13.33 9.09 16.47
CA LYS A 92 14.23 10.24 16.63
C LYS A 92 15.08 10.43 15.37
N PHE A 93 14.48 10.27 14.19
CA PHE A 93 15.13 10.68 12.96
C PHE A 93 14.70 12.12 12.66
N LEU A 94 15.65 12.99 12.36
CA LEU A 94 15.36 14.11 11.47
C LEU A 94 15.25 13.48 10.09
N ASP A 95 14.07 13.55 9.47
CA ASP A 95 13.98 13.14 8.08
C ASP A 95 14.98 13.99 7.30
N PRO A 96 15.94 13.40 6.57
CA PRO A 96 16.88 14.18 5.77
C PRO A 96 16.17 15.00 4.68
N PHE A 97 14.88 14.73 4.45
CA PHE A 97 14.05 15.39 3.45
C PHE A 97 12.73 15.84 4.07
N LEU A 98 12.68 17.10 4.53
CA LEU A 98 11.43 17.79 4.80
C LEU A 98 11.02 18.54 3.53
N LEU A 99 10.03 18.02 2.80
CA LEU A 99 9.45 18.70 1.66
C LEU A 99 8.14 19.39 2.08
N ASP A 100 8.22 20.66 2.43
CA ASP A 100 7.03 21.49 2.62
C ASP A 100 6.44 21.86 1.27
N LEU A 101 5.49 21.05 0.82
CA LEU A 101 4.63 21.41 -0.30
C LEU A 101 3.67 22.50 0.17
N CYS A 102 4.05 23.76 -0.01
CA CYS A 102 3.16 24.91 0.13
C CYS A 102 2.03 24.83 -0.91
N ALA A 103 1.02 24.00 -0.63
CA ALA A 103 -0.21 23.97 -1.39
C ALA A 103 -0.95 25.28 -1.13
N ARG A 104 -0.82 26.24 -2.07
CA ARG A 104 -1.61 27.49 -2.08
C ARG A 104 -3.07 27.18 -1.76
N ALA A 105 -3.57 27.68 -0.62
CA ALA A 105 -4.96 27.90 -0.19
C ALA A 105 -6.03 26.79 -0.31
N LYS A 106 -5.85 25.75 -1.14
CA LYS A 106 -6.82 24.65 -1.34
C LYS A 106 -6.25 23.34 -0.79
N PRO A 107 -6.98 22.63 0.07
CA PRO A 107 -6.50 21.40 0.69
C PRO A 107 -6.26 20.31 -0.35
N CYS A 108 -5.23 19.49 -0.10
CA CYS A 108 -4.97 18.26 -0.83
C CYS A 108 -5.90 17.17 -0.28
N ASN A 109 -6.68 16.53 -1.15
CA ASN A 109 -7.63 15.48 -0.72
C ASN A 109 -7.03 14.07 -0.77
N HIS A 110 -6.15 13.83 -1.75
CA HIS A 110 -5.55 12.53 -1.99
C HIS A 110 -4.06 12.71 -2.28
N LEU A 111 -3.25 11.79 -1.77
CA LEU A 111 -1.81 11.71 -1.95
C LEU A 111 -1.47 10.27 -2.34
N LEU A 112 -0.72 10.08 -3.42
CA LEU A 112 -0.22 8.78 -3.87
C LEU A 112 1.27 8.91 -4.17
N LEU A 113 2.02 7.89 -3.79
CA LEU A 113 3.45 7.75 -4.08
C LEU A 113 3.60 6.59 -5.05
N CYS A 114 4.30 6.82 -6.15
CA CYS A 114 4.65 5.80 -7.13
C CYS A 114 6.11 6.00 -7.51
N GLU A 115 7.00 5.10 -7.07
CA GLU A 115 8.44 5.19 -7.31
C GLU A 115 8.97 6.59 -6.92
N ASN A 116 9.47 7.37 -7.89
CA ASN A 116 9.97 8.73 -7.70
C ASN A 116 8.94 9.82 -8.02
N SER A 117 7.68 9.47 -8.24
CA SER A 117 6.60 10.41 -8.55
C SER A 117 5.59 10.53 -7.41
N LEU A 118 5.29 11.76 -7.02
CA LEU A 118 4.24 12.11 -6.07
C LEU A 118 3.01 12.65 -6.80
N PHE A 119 1.86 12.03 -6.60
CA PHE A 119 0.58 12.50 -7.12
C PHE A 119 -0.28 13.06 -5.99
N PHE A 120 -0.84 14.24 -6.18
CA PHE A 120 -1.83 14.77 -5.26
C PHE A 120 -2.95 15.51 -5.97
N SER A 121 -4.15 15.44 -5.41
CA SER A 121 -5.33 16.10 -5.97
C SER A 121 -5.61 17.41 -5.26
N GLN A 122 -5.81 18.48 -6.03
CA GLN A 122 -6.17 19.81 -5.52
C GLN A 122 -7.40 20.34 -6.28
N GLY A 123 -8.58 20.18 -5.69
CA GLY A 123 -9.83 20.51 -6.38
C GLY A 123 -10.02 19.60 -7.59
N SER A 124 -10.15 20.18 -8.80
CA SER A 124 -10.28 19.44 -10.07
C SER A 124 -8.96 19.03 -10.71
N LEU A 125 -7.83 19.44 -10.14
CA LEU A 125 -6.51 19.21 -10.69
C LEU A 125 -5.84 18.01 -10.03
N VAL A 126 -5.13 17.19 -10.80
CA VAL A 126 -4.09 16.31 -10.28
C VAL A 126 -2.75 16.98 -10.53
N LYS A 127 -1.91 17.05 -9.51
CA LYS A 127 -0.52 17.46 -9.64
C LYS A 127 0.36 16.22 -9.48
N MET A 128 1.26 16.04 -10.43
CA MET A 128 2.33 15.06 -10.41
C MET A 128 3.63 15.81 -10.19
N MET A 129 4.44 15.34 -9.25
CA MET A 129 5.75 15.90 -8.97
C MET A 129 6.79 14.80 -9.09
N ASP A 130 7.79 15.01 -9.93
CA ASP A 130 8.97 14.16 -10.01
C ASP A 130 9.97 14.55 -8.90
N LEU A 131 10.25 13.61 -8.00
CA LEU A 131 11.17 13.79 -6.88
C LEU A 131 12.61 13.91 -7.37
N ASP A 132 13.00 13.20 -8.42
CA ASP A 132 14.37 13.28 -8.96
C ASP A 132 14.62 14.63 -9.61
N GLY A 133 13.68 15.08 -10.43
CA GLY A 133 13.68 16.43 -11.00
C GLY A 133 13.74 17.52 -9.95
N TYR A 134 12.99 17.36 -8.85
CA TYR A 134 13.02 18.28 -7.71
C TYR A 134 14.39 18.30 -7.01
N LEU A 135 14.95 17.12 -6.69
CA LEU A 135 16.25 16.99 -6.03
C LEU A 135 17.39 17.57 -6.89
N LYS A 136 17.29 17.42 -8.22
CA LYS A 136 18.24 17.99 -9.19
C LYS A 136 17.98 19.47 -9.49
N ARG A 137 16.97 20.11 -8.87
CA ARG A 137 16.53 21.49 -9.10
C ARG A 137 16.29 21.80 -10.59
N THR A 138 15.75 20.83 -11.31
CA THR A 138 15.27 21.07 -12.68
C THR A 138 14.02 21.94 -12.66
N THR A 139 13.71 22.63 -13.75
CA THR A 139 12.56 23.55 -13.82
C THR A 139 11.22 22.83 -14.04
N ASP A 140 11.25 21.62 -14.63
CA ASP A 140 10.07 20.93 -15.18
C ASP A 140 9.72 19.67 -14.38
N PHE A 141 9.74 19.75 -13.05
CA PHE A 141 9.44 18.62 -12.17
C PHE A 141 7.95 18.54 -11.78
N PHE A 142 7.14 19.55 -12.11
CA PHE A 142 5.70 19.57 -11.86
C PHE A 142 4.90 19.43 -13.14
N HIS A 143 4.00 18.45 -13.18
CA HIS A 143 3.00 18.31 -14.23
C HIS A 143 1.60 18.41 -13.63
N THR A 144 0.73 19.19 -14.29
CA THR A 144 -0.66 19.35 -13.86
C THR A 144 -1.59 18.71 -14.88
N LEU A 145 -2.46 17.82 -14.41
CA LEU A 145 -3.53 17.19 -15.17
C LEU A 145 -4.84 17.92 -14.85
N SER A 146 -5.45 18.56 -15.84
CA SER A 146 -6.52 19.55 -15.64
C SER A 146 -7.85 19.25 -16.33
N ASP A 147 -8.01 18.09 -16.95
CA ASP A 147 -9.22 17.80 -17.74
C ASP A 147 -10.50 17.57 -16.93
N HIS A 148 -10.41 17.33 -15.62
CA HIS A 148 -11.60 17.24 -14.77
C HIS A 148 -12.25 18.60 -14.58
N LYS A 149 -13.59 18.64 -14.65
CA LYS A 149 -14.36 19.89 -14.52
C LYS A 149 -14.73 20.22 -13.07
N ALA A 150 -14.64 19.24 -12.18
CA ALA A 150 -15.00 19.39 -10.77
C ALA A 150 -14.04 18.61 -9.87
N ARG A 151 -14.24 18.72 -8.56
CA ARG A 151 -13.38 18.13 -7.53
C ARG A 151 -13.14 16.63 -7.78
N ILE A 152 -11.89 16.21 -7.66
CA ILE A 152 -11.48 14.82 -7.66
C ILE A 152 -11.86 14.18 -6.32
N THR A 153 -12.54 13.04 -6.39
CA THR A 153 -13.12 12.30 -5.26
C THR A 153 -12.35 11.05 -4.90
N CYS A 154 -11.64 10.45 -5.85
CA CYS A 154 -10.76 9.31 -5.61
C CYS A 154 -9.70 9.21 -6.72
N MET A 155 -8.49 8.78 -6.34
CA MET A 155 -7.36 8.48 -7.24
C MET A 155 -6.83 7.06 -6.97
N ARG A 156 -6.50 6.32 -8.03
CA ARG A 156 -5.92 4.97 -7.97
C ARG A 156 -4.83 4.78 -9.01
N LEU A 157 -3.80 4.03 -8.67
CA LEU A 157 -2.73 3.63 -9.58
C LEU A 157 -2.87 2.15 -9.90
N PHE A 158 -2.75 1.81 -11.17
CA PHE A 158 -2.75 0.43 -11.65
C PHE A 158 -1.48 0.18 -12.44
N PRO A 159 -0.80 -0.96 -12.25
CA PRO A 159 0.35 -1.30 -13.09
C PRO A 159 -0.10 -1.47 -14.55
N LEU A 160 0.70 -0.96 -15.48
CA LEU A 160 0.40 -0.98 -16.92
C LEU A 160 0.20 -2.40 -17.44
N ASN A 161 0.88 -3.38 -16.83
CA ASN A 161 0.72 -4.82 -17.10
C ASN A 161 -0.73 -5.26 -17.00
N GLU A 162 -1.50 -4.69 -16.07
CA GLU A 162 -2.92 -4.97 -15.92
C GLU A 162 -3.80 -4.28 -16.95
N VAL A 163 -3.30 -3.25 -17.63
CA VAL A 163 -4.04 -2.47 -18.62
C VAL A 163 -3.49 -2.68 -20.04
N THR A 164 -2.61 -3.67 -20.23
CA THR A 164 -1.85 -3.97 -21.46
C THR A 164 -2.67 -3.98 -22.75
N SER A 165 -3.91 -4.46 -22.69
CA SER A 165 -4.84 -4.44 -23.85
C SER A 165 -5.08 -3.05 -24.46
N LEU A 166 -4.85 -1.96 -23.72
CA LEU A 166 -4.96 -0.59 -24.22
C LEU A 166 -3.72 -0.10 -24.99
N PHE A 167 -2.56 -0.73 -24.82
CA PHE A 167 -1.26 -0.18 -25.22
C PHE A 167 -0.50 -1.05 -26.23
N ARG A 168 -1.21 -1.90 -26.98
CA ARG A 168 -0.66 -2.82 -27.99
C ARG A 168 0.30 -2.06 -28.93
N GLY A 169 1.59 -2.39 -28.86
CA GLY A 169 2.62 -1.85 -29.78
C GLY A 169 3.70 -0.94 -29.18
N LYS A 170 3.71 -0.67 -27.87
CA LYS A 170 4.82 0.06 -27.22
C LYS A 170 5.72 -0.93 -26.47
N THR A 171 7.03 -0.83 -26.66
CA THR A 171 8.03 -1.61 -25.94
C THR A 171 7.85 -1.38 -24.43
N LEU A 172 7.53 -2.47 -23.72
CA LEU A 172 7.41 -2.48 -22.27
C LEU A 172 8.83 -2.38 -21.68
N GLY A 173 9.29 -1.16 -21.47
CA GLY A 173 10.31 -0.86 -20.45
C GLY A 173 9.66 -0.73 -19.07
N GLU A 174 10.48 -0.83 -18.03
CA GLU A 174 10.17 -1.05 -16.60
C GLU A 174 8.90 -0.38 -16.02
N GLU A 175 8.28 -1.07 -15.04
CA GLU A 175 7.18 -0.73 -14.12
C GLU A 175 6.36 0.56 -14.34
N GLN A 176 5.79 0.69 -15.51
CA GLN A 176 4.91 1.80 -15.82
C GLN A 176 3.55 1.68 -15.11
N SER A 177 3.03 2.77 -14.53
CA SER A 177 1.72 2.80 -13.84
C SER A 177 0.74 3.81 -14.45
N VAL A 178 -0.53 3.41 -14.50
CA VAL A 178 -1.63 4.22 -15.02
C VAL A 178 -2.41 4.82 -13.86
N LEU A 179 -2.62 6.13 -13.88
CA LEU A 179 -3.45 6.81 -12.90
C LEU A 179 -4.90 6.83 -13.36
N VAL A 180 -5.82 6.43 -12.50
CA VAL A 180 -7.26 6.55 -12.71
C VAL A 180 -7.83 7.47 -11.65
N THR A 181 -8.60 8.46 -12.10
CA THR A 181 -9.25 9.42 -11.21
C THR A 181 -10.75 9.44 -11.43
N SER A 182 -11.48 9.73 -10.37
CA SER A 182 -12.92 9.97 -10.38
C SER A 182 -13.21 11.36 -9.84
N SER A 183 -14.34 11.93 -10.25
CA SER A 183 -14.66 13.32 -9.94
C SER A 183 -16.15 13.54 -9.72
N CYS A 184 -16.46 14.65 -9.05
CA CYS A 184 -17.78 15.25 -8.97
C CYS A 184 -18.34 15.68 -10.33
N ASP A 185 -17.57 15.63 -11.43
CA ASP A 185 -18.05 15.90 -12.79
C ASP A 185 -18.71 14.67 -13.47
N HIS A 186 -18.97 13.62 -12.69
CA HIS A 186 -19.59 12.35 -13.07
C HIS A 186 -18.72 11.52 -14.03
N SER A 187 -17.44 11.89 -14.19
CA SER A 187 -16.52 11.19 -15.06
C SER A 187 -15.43 10.46 -14.30
N ILE A 188 -14.92 9.41 -14.94
CA ILE A 188 -13.72 8.70 -14.54
C ILE A 188 -12.72 8.88 -15.67
N ARG A 189 -11.50 9.29 -15.33
CA ARG A 189 -10.44 9.53 -16.31
C ARG A 189 -9.27 8.60 -16.07
N LEU A 190 -8.72 8.10 -17.17
CA LEU A 190 -7.51 7.30 -17.21
C LEU A 190 -6.39 8.15 -17.78
N TRP A 191 -5.30 8.27 -17.04
CA TRP A 191 -4.17 9.14 -17.30
C TRP A 191 -2.90 8.34 -17.51
N TRP A 192 -2.10 8.80 -18.46
CA TRP A 192 -0.85 8.17 -18.82
C TRP A 192 0.10 9.21 -19.40
N LYS A 193 1.34 9.25 -18.91
CA LYS A 193 2.40 10.19 -19.37
C LYS A 193 1.89 11.63 -19.54
N GLY A 194 1.21 12.16 -18.52
CA GLY A 194 0.72 13.54 -18.55
C GLY A 194 -0.56 13.79 -19.35
N SER A 195 -1.12 12.78 -20.03
CA SER A 195 -2.29 12.94 -20.91
C SER A 195 -3.48 12.11 -20.46
N SER A 196 -4.70 12.63 -20.62
CA SER A 196 -5.93 11.84 -20.45
C SER A 196 -6.12 10.96 -21.68
N LEU A 197 -6.03 9.64 -21.48
CA LEU A 197 -6.26 8.68 -22.56
C LEU A 197 -7.73 8.42 -22.79
N ARG A 198 -8.51 8.34 -21.71
CA ARG A 198 -9.93 7.99 -21.75
C ARG A 198 -10.72 8.71 -20.69
N CYS A 199 -11.99 8.96 -21.02
CA CYS A 199 -13.00 9.51 -20.13
C CYS A 199 -14.23 8.59 -20.18
N PHE A 200 -14.52 7.92 -19.07
CA PHE A 200 -15.71 7.12 -18.88
C PHE A 200 -16.82 8.02 -18.31
N ARG A 201 -17.99 7.99 -18.96
CA ARG A 201 -19.17 8.78 -18.58
C ARG A 201 -20.37 7.86 -18.56
N GLY A 202 -21.23 8.03 -17.55
CA GLY A 202 -22.48 7.30 -17.48
C GLY A 202 -23.16 7.37 -16.12
N HIS A 203 -22.41 7.62 -15.04
CA HIS A 203 -23.01 7.90 -13.73
C HIS A 203 -23.92 9.13 -13.79
N ASN A 204 -25.03 9.06 -13.05
CA ASN A 204 -26.03 10.13 -12.98
C ASN A 204 -25.74 11.13 -11.84
N GLY A 205 -24.63 10.92 -11.11
CA GLY A 205 -24.15 11.80 -10.05
C GLY A 205 -22.63 11.70 -9.91
N PRO A 206 -22.04 12.42 -8.95
CA PRO A 206 -20.63 12.31 -8.59
C PRO A 206 -20.16 10.87 -8.43
N VAL A 207 -18.99 10.55 -9.00
CA VAL A 207 -18.37 9.25 -8.78
C VAL A 207 -17.58 9.34 -7.49
N LEU A 208 -17.91 8.53 -6.48
CA LEU A 208 -17.37 8.69 -5.12
C LEU A 208 -16.27 7.68 -4.81
N SER A 209 -16.27 6.52 -5.48
CA SER A 209 -15.31 5.46 -5.22
C SER A 209 -14.87 4.71 -6.47
N LEU A 210 -13.66 4.16 -6.41
CA LEU A 210 -13.06 3.33 -7.45
C LEU A 210 -12.47 2.08 -6.79
N SER A 211 -12.44 0.97 -7.52
CA SER A 211 -11.85 -0.27 -7.03
C SER A 211 -10.34 -0.13 -6.90
N ASN A 212 -9.75 -0.75 -5.87
CA ASN A 212 -8.30 -0.70 -5.64
C ASN A 212 -7.51 -1.59 -6.59
N LYS A 213 -8.17 -2.60 -7.18
CA LYS A 213 -7.62 -3.51 -8.20
C LYS A 213 -8.62 -3.59 -9.36
N LEU A 214 -8.18 -4.11 -10.49
CA LEU A 214 -9.08 -4.47 -11.57
C LEU A 214 -9.72 -5.83 -11.27
N LEU A 215 -11.00 -5.96 -11.62
CA LEU A 215 -11.77 -7.19 -11.46
C LEU A 215 -11.60 -8.10 -12.67
N GLY A 216 -11.69 -9.41 -12.42
CA GLY A 216 -11.56 -10.45 -13.43
C GLY A 216 -10.13 -10.95 -13.64
N GLU A 217 -10.03 -12.10 -14.30
CA GLU A 217 -8.76 -12.77 -14.63
C GLU A 217 -8.41 -12.52 -16.11
N ASP A 218 -7.11 -12.44 -16.40
CA ASP A 218 -6.52 -12.31 -17.74
C ASP A 218 -7.03 -11.13 -18.61
N CYS A 219 -7.81 -11.44 -19.64
CA CYS A 219 -8.09 -10.53 -20.77
C CYS A 219 -9.34 -9.66 -20.59
N SER A 220 -10.16 -9.89 -19.57
CA SER A 220 -11.39 -9.12 -19.31
C SER A 220 -11.30 -8.31 -18.03
N LYS A 221 -10.24 -7.51 -17.88
CA LYS A 221 -10.05 -6.64 -16.74
C LYS A 221 -11.04 -5.48 -16.76
N VAL A 222 -11.70 -5.29 -15.62
CA VAL A 222 -12.81 -4.34 -15.45
C VAL A 222 -12.55 -3.46 -14.24
N LEU A 223 -12.76 -2.16 -14.39
CA LEU A 223 -12.75 -1.20 -13.30
C LEU A 223 -14.16 -1.08 -12.72
N ALA A 224 -14.30 -1.13 -11.39
CA ALA A 224 -15.58 -0.81 -10.74
C ALA A 224 -15.56 0.62 -10.19
N SER A 225 -16.71 1.28 -10.26
CA SER A 225 -16.94 2.61 -9.68
C SER A 225 -18.27 2.68 -8.93
N GLY A 226 -18.28 3.41 -7.83
CA GLY A 226 -19.48 3.68 -7.03
C GLY A 226 -19.88 5.14 -7.15
N GLY A 227 -21.15 5.40 -7.41
CA GLY A 227 -21.68 6.74 -7.59
C GLY A 227 -22.50 7.24 -6.39
N GLU A 228 -22.70 8.55 -6.37
CA GLU A 228 -23.73 9.19 -5.54
C GLU A 228 -25.15 8.78 -5.97
N ASP A 229 -25.29 8.35 -7.23
CA ASP A 229 -26.53 7.78 -7.79
C ASP A 229 -26.94 6.42 -7.21
N GLY A 230 -26.23 5.91 -6.20
CA GLY A 230 -26.50 4.61 -5.57
C GLY A 230 -26.19 3.40 -6.46
N THR A 231 -25.53 3.61 -7.60
CA THR A 231 -25.17 2.53 -8.52
C THR A 231 -23.69 2.17 -8.41
N VAL A 232 -23.40 0.89 -8.67
CA VAL A 232 -22.04 0.44 -8.94
C VAL A 232 -21.94 0.12 -10.42
N ARG A 233 -20.94 0.65 -11.11
CA ARG A 233 -20.76 0.46 -12.56
C ARG A 233 -19.46 -0.26 -12.85
N LEU A 234 -19.51 -1.14 -13.84
CA LEU A 234 -18.40 -1.95 -14.31
C LEU A 234 -17.95 -1.44 -15.67
N TRP A 235 -16.68 -1.05 -15.79
CA TRP A 235 -16.09 -0.45 -16.99
C TRP A 235 -14.99 -1.34 -17.56
N SER A 236 -15.12 -1.70 -18.83
CA SER A 236 -14.06 -2.34 -19.57
C SER A 236 -13.00 -1.32 -19.98
N LEU A 237 -11.75 -1.61 -19.62
CA LEU A 237 -10.62 -0.80 -20.06
C LEU A 237 -10.23 -1.13 -21.52
N SER A 238 -10.45 -2.36 -21.99
CA SER A 238 -9.95 -2.87 -23.27
C SER A 238 -10.75 -2.50 -24.53
N SER A 239 -11.95 -1.95 -24.41
CA SER A 239 -12.83 -1.73 -25.57
C SER A 239 -12.28 -0.66 -26.52
N SER A 240 -11.94 -1.01 -27.76
CA SER A 240 -11.35 -0.13 -28.78
C SER A 240 -12.33 0.87 -29.42
N GLY A 241 -13.58 0.94 -28.95
CA GLY A 241 -14.58 1.86 -29.49
C GLY A 241 -14.35 3.30 -29.06
N GLY A 242 -14.13 4.20 -30.02
CA GLY A 242 -14.14 5.64 -29.80
C GLY A 242 -15.44 6.10 -29.13
N ARG A 243 -15.30 6.99 -28.13
CA ARG A 243 -16.35 7.58 -27.27
C ARG A 243 -16.89 6.63 -26.19
N GLY A 244 -16.61 6.98 -24.93
CA GLY A 244 -16.74 6.24 -23.66
C GLY A 244 -18.04 5.49 -23.31
N GLN A 245 -19.02 5.39 -24.20
CA GLN A 245 -20.27 4.64 -23.99
C GLN A 245 -20.09 3.12 -24.20
N ARG A 246 -19.19 2.69 -25.09
CA ARG A 246 -18.93 1.24 -25.34
C ARG A 246 -18.03 0.58 -24.28
N ALA A 247 -17.69 1.33 -23.23
CA ALA A 247 -16.88 0.86 -22.11
C ALA A 247 -17.71 0.37 -20.92
N LEU A 248 -18.95 0.84 -20.75
CA LEU A 248 -19.83 0.36 -19.69
C LEU A 248 -20.26 -1.08 -19.97
N LYS A 249 -19.92 -2.01 -19.08
CA LYS A 249 -20.27 -3.44 -19.17
C LYS A 249 -21.57 -3.74 -18.45
N ALA A 250 -21.73 -3.21 -17.23
CA ALA A 250 -22.91 -3.43 -16.41
C ALA A 250 -23.13 -2.30 -15.41
N THR A 251 -24.39 -2.14 -15.01
CA THR A 251 -24.80 -1.29 -13.89
C THR A 251 -25.47 -2.17 -12.85
N LEU A 252 -24.90 -2.19 -11.65
CA LEU A 252 -25.40 -2.95 -10.51
C LEU A 252 -26.28 -2.02 -9.67
N TYR A 253 -27.56 -2.36 -9.61
CA TYR A 253 -28.58 -1.62 -8.87
C TYR A 253 -28.84 -2.27 -7.51
N GLY A 254 -29.10 -1.44 -6.50
CA GLY A 254 -29.65 -1.91 -5.24
C GLY A 254 -29.29 -1.09 -4.01
N HIS A 255 -28.18 -0.34 -4.02
CA HIS A 255 -27.95 0.61 -2.92
C HIS A 255 -28.96 1.76 -3.01
N GLU A 256 -29.52 2.13 -1.86
CA GLU A 256 -30.52 3.21 -1.75
C GLU A 256 -29.85 4.57 -1.50
N LYS A 257 -28.55 4.56 -1.18
CA LYS A 257 -27.75 5.72 -0.82
C LYS A 257 -26.38 5.69 -1.53
N PRO A 258 -25.62 6.79 -1.50
CA PRO A 258 -24.31 6.91 -2.16
C PRO A 258 -23.32 5.79 -1.79
N VAL A 259 -22.68 5.22 -2.82
CA VAL A 259 -21.68 4.14 -2.66
C VAL A 259 -20.29 4.75 -2.50
N ASN A 260 -19.84 4.87 -1.25
CA ASN A 260 -18.63 5.60 -0.90
C ASN A 260 -17.37 4.73 -0.85
N ILE A 261 -17.52 3.43 -0.60
CA ILE A 261 -16.37 2.55 -0.33
C ILE A 261 -16.62 1.20 -1.03
N MET A 262 -15.55 0.66 -1.59
CA MET A 262 -15.55 -0.67 -2.19
C MET A 262 -14.24 -1.41 -1.95
N SER A 263 -14.32 -2.74 -1.95
CA SER A 263 -13.18 -3.63 -1.78
C SER A 263 -13.40 -4.90 -2.61
N ILE A 264 -12.35 -5.41 -3.25
CA ILE A 264 -12.40 -6.66 -4.00
C ILE A 264 -12.07 -7.80 -3.05
N ALA A 265 -12.78 -8.92 -3.18
CA ALA A 265 -12.53 -10.09 -2.35
C ALA A 265 -11.14 -10.67 -2.63
N GLY A 266 -10.38 -10.99 -1.57
CA GLY A 266 -9.03 -11.52 -1.72
C GLY A 266 -8.99 -12.93 -2.31
N HIS A 267 -9.98 -13.76 -1.99
CA HIS A 267 -10.04 -15.17 -2.42
C HIS A 267 -10.65 -15.37 -3.82
N LYS A 268 -11.39 -14.39 -4.34
CA LYS A 268 -12.02 -14.46 -5.68
C LYS A 268 -12.12 -13.07 -6.29
N THR A 269 -11.34 -12.81 -7.33
CA THR A 269 -11.23 -11.50 -7.99
C THR A 269 -12.51 -11.06 -8.72
N SER A 270 -13.49 -11.96 -8.87
CA SER A 270 -14.82 -11.63 -9.40
C SER A 270 -15.79 -11.08 -8.36
N LEU A 271 -15.47 -11.18 -7.06
CA LEU A 271 -16.36 -10.69 -6.01
C LEU A 271 -15.97 -9.27 -5.59
N LEU A 272 -16.95 -8.37 -5.65
CA LEU A 272 -16.83 -6.99 -5.21
C LEU A 272 -17.72 -6.77 -3.99
N ALA A 273 -17.14 -6.35 -2.87
CA ALA A 273 -17.87 -5.86 -1.73
C ALA A 273 -18.02 -4.34 -1.82
N THR A 274 -19.23 -3.83 -1.63
CA THR A 274 -19.51 -2.39 -1.55
C THR A 274 -20.29 -2.07 -0.29
N ILE A 275 -20.05 -0.88 0.26
CA ILE A 275 -20.80 -0.37 1.40
C ILE A 275 -21.26 1.05 1.11
N SER A 276 -22.51 1.33 1.49
CA SER A 276 -23.16 2.61 1.30
C SER A 276 -23.60 3.20 2.63
N ARG A 277 -23.98 4.49 2.63
CA ARG A 277 -24.62 5.16 3.78
C ARG A 277 -26.00 4.61 4.11
N ASP A 278 -26.49 3.62 3.36
CA ASP A 278 -27.64 2.79 3.72
C ASP A 278 -27.31 1.75 4.81
N SER A 279 -26.05 1.72 5.29
CA SER A 279 -25.55 0.79 6.30
C SER A 279 -25.65 -0.68 5.87
N LYS A 280 -25.78 -0.94 4.55
CA LYS A 280 -25.79 -2.28 3.96
C LYS A 280 -24.47 -2.52 3.22
N VAL A 281 -23.84 -3.64 3.54
CA VAL A 281 -22.76 -4.22 2.74
C VAL A 281 -23.39 -5.15 1.73
N ARG A 282 -23.07 -4.96 0.45
CA ARG A 282 -23.49 -5.83 -0.65
C ARG A 282 -22.27 -6.46 -1.30
N VAL A 283 -22.37 -7.74 -1.63
CA VAL A 283 -21.35 -8.47 -2.38
C VAL A 283 -21.92 -8.79 -3.76
N TRP A 284 -21.17 -8.43 -4.80
CA TRP A 284 -21.55 -8.59 -6.19
C TRP A 284 -20.64 -9.58 -6.88
N ASP A 285 -21.20 -10.45 -7.72
CA ASP A 285 -20.41 -11.26 -8.64
C ASP A 285 -20.30 -10.56 -10.00
N THR A 286 -19.10 -10.09 -10.32
CA THR A 286 -18.85 -9.34 -11.55
C THR A 286 -18.65 -10.24 -12.77
N ALA A 287 -18.40 -11.53 -12.59
CA ALA A 287 -18.28 -12.49 -13.68
C ALA A 287 -19.63 -12.68 -14.39
N THR A 288 -20.69 -12.94 -13.62
CA THR A 288 -22.06 -13.00 -14.12
C THR A 288 -22.53 -11.66 -14.68
N ALA A 289 -22.17 -10.54 -14.02
CA ALA A 289 -22.54 -9.21 -14.48
C ALA A 289 -21.94 -8.80 -15.83
N THR A 290 -20.80 -9.36 -16.21
CA THR A 290 -20.12 -9.03 -17.47
C THR A 290 -20.49 -9.98 -18.63
N SER A 291 -21.27 -11.03 -18.35
CA SER A 291 -21.77 -11.98 -19.34
C SER A 291 -22.96 -11.42 -20.14
N SER A 292 -23.02 -11.69 -21.44
CA SER A 292 -24.06 -11.17 -22.34
C SER A 292 -25.47 -11.70 -22.06
N ALA A 293 -25.62 -12.71 -21.21
CA ALA A 293 -26.89 -13.36 -20.89
C ALA A 293 -27.65 -12.69 -19.72
N ALA A 294 -27.04 -11.75 -19.01
CA ALA A 294 -27.59 -11.24 -17.75
C ALA A 294 -28.54 -10.04 -17.96
N VAL A 295 -29.78 -10.30 -18.36
CA VAL A 295 -30.76 -9.23 -18.62
C VAL A 295 -31.63 -8.87 -17.42
N ARG A 296 -31.80 -9.70 -16.37
CA ARG A 296 -32.71 -9.37 -15.23
C ARG A 296 -32.38 -9.99 -13.86
N ALA A 297 -31.15 -10.44 -13.62
CA ALA A 297 -30.80 -11.03 -12.31
C ALA A 297 -30.23 -9.97 -11.35
N SER A 298 -30.59 -10.06 -10.06
CA SER A 298 -29.86 -9.36 -9.00
C SER A 298 -28.43 -9.91 -8.95
N PHE A 299 -27.45 -9.11 -9.35
CA PHE A 299 -26.02 -9.45 -9.28
C PHE A 299 -25.47 -9.56 -7.84
N CYS A 300 -26.28 -9.17 -6.86
CA CYS A 300 -25.95 -9.23 -5.45
C CYS A 300 -26.04 -10.68 -4.97
N VAL A 301 -24.90 -11.28 -4.65
CA VAL A 301 -24.78 -12.65 -4.15
C VAL A 301 -24.89 -12.73 -2.62
N GLY A 302 -24.70 -11.61 -1.93
CA GLY A 302 -24.76 -11.55 -0.47
C GLY A 302 -25.03 -10.14 0.04
N MET A 303 -25.73 -10.05 1.16
CA MET A 303 -26.00 -8.78 1.83
C MET A 303 -25.96 -8.93 3.35
N THR A 304 -25.41 -7.95 4.04
CA THR A 304 -25.42 -7.87 5.50
C THR A 304 -25.48 -6.42 5.95
N SER A 305 -26.09 -6.13 7.09
CA SER A 305 -26.20 -4.77 7.64
C SER A 305 -25.11 -4.53 8.67
N VAL A 306 -24.42 -3.39 8.60
CA VAL A 306 -23.42 -2.98 9.60
C VAL A 306 -23.91 -1.68 10.23
N PRO A 307 -24.08 -1.61 11.56
CA PRO A 307 -24.60 -0.42 12.22
C PRO A 307 -23.61 0.75 12.12
N GLY A 308 -24.17 1.96 11.99
CA GLY A 308 -23.39 3.19 11.98
C GLY A 308 -23.04 3.70 10.57
N THR A 309 -22.37 4.85 10.54
CA THR A 309 -21.93 5.48 9.30
C THR A 309 -20.65 4.80 8.79
N PRO A 310 -20.60 4.33 7.54
CA PRO A 310 -19.43 3.64 7.03
C PRO A 310 -18.24 4.61 6.92
N VAL A 311 -17.10 4.19 7.47
CA VAL A 311 -15.84 4.97 7.47
C VAL A 311 -14.91 4.43 6.39
N ASN A 312 -14.60 3.13 6.44
CA ASN A 312 -13.81 2.45 5.42
C ASN A 312 -14.02 0.93 5.51
N MET A 313 -13.53 0.20 4.50
CA MET A 313 -13.65 -1.25 4.40
C MET A 313 -12.46 -1.85 3.65
N LYS A 314 -11.94 -2.97 4.16
CA LYS A 314 -10.85 -3.71 3.52
C LYS A 314 -11.14 -5.20 3.56
N CYS A 315 -10.94 -5.87 2.44
CA CYS A 315 -11.00 -7.32 2.35
C CYS A 315 -9.60 -7.93 2.46
N HIS A 316 -9.54 -9.05 3.19
CA HIS A 316 -8.40 -9.96 3.22
C HIS A 316 -8.90 -11.39 3.06
N GLU A 317 -8.45 -12.08 2.01
CA GLU A 317 -8.91 -13.45 1.68
C GLU A 317 -10.45 -13.54 1.62
N SER A 318 -11.09 -14.25 2.54
CA SER A 318 -12.55 -14.34 2.68
C SER A 318 -13.14 -13.46 3.78
N LEU A 319 -12.32 -12.73 4.54
CA LEU A 319 -12.79 -11.82 5.57
C LEU A 319 -12.88 -10.39 5.03
N LEU A 320 -13.96 -9.73 5.40
CA LEU A 320 -14.22 -8.33 5.10
C LEU A 320 -14.28 -7.55 6.41
N TYR A 321 -13.31 -6.67 6.61
CA TYR A 321 -13.28 -5.77 7.76
C TYR A 321 -13.97 -4.46 7.39
N VAL A 322 -15.04 -4.14 8.12
CA VAL A 322 -15.87 -2.96 7.91
C VAL A 322 -15.78 -2.09 9.14
N ALA A 323 -15.25 -0.88 8.99
CA ALA A 323 -15.31 0.16 10.01
C ALA A 323 -16.55 1.02 9.81
N ALA A 324 -17.44 1.04 10.79
CA ALA A 324 -18.66 1.83 10.77
C ALA A 324 -18.98 2.39 12.16
N GLY A 325 -19.28 3.70 12.20
CA GLY A 325 -19.51 4.45 13.43
C GLY A 325 -18.35 4.31 14.41
N SER A 326 -18.58 3.55 15.47
CA SER A 326 -17.70 3.39 16.62
C SER A 326 -17.03 2.00 16.68
N SER A 327 -17.26 1.17 15.65
CA SER A 327 -16.96 -0.26 15.66
C SER A 327 -16.31 -0.75 14.36
N VAL A 328 -15.53 -1.83 14.47
CA VAL A 328 -15.01 -2.60 13.34
C VAL A 328 -15.64 -3.99 13.38
N THR A 329 -16.32 -4.35 12.31
CA THR A 329 -16.97 -5.66 12.13
C THR A 329 -16.21 -6.47 11.08
N ALA A 330 -15.77 -7.67 11.44
CA ALA A 330 -15.27 -8.67 10.52
C ALA A 330 -16.44 -9.54 10.03
N ILE A 331 -16.57 -9.67 8.71
CA ILE A 331 -17.65 -10.38 8.03
C ILE A 331 -17.02 -11.45 7.15
N ASP A 332 -17.47 -12.70 7.27
CA ASP A 332 -17.05 -13.75 6.35
C ASP A 332 -17.86 -13.63 5.05
N LEU A 333 -17.15 -13.41 3.93
CA LEU A 333 -17.74 -13.24 2.61
C LEU A 333 -18.41 -14.51 2.07
N ARG A 334 -18.05 -15.70 2.59
CA ARG A 334 -18.66 -16.96 2.14
C ARG A 334 -20.05 -17.18 2.73
N THR A 335 -20.20 -16.86 4.01
CA THR A 335 -21.44 -17.06 4.77
C THR A 335 -22.27 -15.77 4.92
N MET A 336 -21.67 -14.61 4.63
CA MET A 336 -22.18 -13.27 4.93
C MET A 336 -22.50 -13.04 6.43
N GLN A 337 -21.96 -13.88 7.31
CA GLN A 337 -22.13 -13.77 8.75
C GLN A 337 -21.06 -12.85 9.36
N LYS A 338 -21.44 -12.14 10.41
CA LYS A 338 -20.52 -11.33 11.22
C LYS A 338 -19.74 -12.26 12.13
N VAL A 339 -18.43 -12.32 11.96
CA VAL A 339 -17.55 -13.19 12.76
C VAL A 339 -17.21 -12.52 14.08
N VAL A 340 -16.75 -11.26 14.02
CA VAL A 340 -16.34 -10.49 15.19
C VAL A 340 -16.79 -9.04 15.02
N THR A 341 -17.32 -8.45 16.08
CA THR A 341 -17.54 -7.00 16.16
C THR A 341 -16.73 -6.46 17.33
N ALA A 342 -15.71 -5.66 17.05
CA ALA A 342 -14.95 -4.95 18.06
C ALA A 342 -15.47 -3.51 18.13
N ALA A 343 -16.00 -3.10 19.27
CA ALA A 343 -16.26 -1.69 19.57
C ALA A 343 -14.92 -1.06 19.98
N ILE A 344 -14.44 -0.06 19.23
CA ILE A 344 -13.07 0.43 19.38
C ILE A 344 -13.03 1.84 19.98
N HIS A 345 -13.87 2.77 19.51
CA HIS A 345 -13.79 4.17 19.91
C HIS A 345 -15.16 4.76 20.19
N GLN A 346 -15.31 5.47 21.31
CA GLN A 346 -16.36 6.47 21.50
C GLN A 346 -15.68 7.86 21.39
N PRO A 347 -16.21 8.84 20.62
CA PRO A 347 -17.53 8.86 19.99
C PRO A 347 -17.59 8.21 18.59
N ASN A 348 -16.58 8.38 17.72
CA ASN A 348 -16.60 7.85 16.34
C ASN A 348 -15.19 7.51 15.82
N LEU A 349 -15.16 6.58 14.87
CA LEU A 349 -14.01 6.30 14.00
C LEU A 349 -13.96 7.33 12.87
N CYS A 350 -12.76 7.86 12.62
CA CYS A 350 -12.51 8.85 11.58
C CYS A 350 -11.66 8.26 10.45
N SER A 351 -10.82 7.28 10.75
CA SER A 351 -10.02 6.56 9.76
C SER A 351 -9.89 5.09 10.12
N PHE A 352 -9.75 4.27 9.08
CA PHE A 352 -9.51 2.84 9.19
C PHE A 352 -8.63 2.41 8.02
N ASP A 353 -7.60 1.63 8.31
CA ASP A 353 -6.89 0.84 7.32
C ASP A 353 -6.50 -0.51 7.90
N ALA A 354 -6.39 -1.51 7.04
CA ALA A 354 -5.98 -2.85 7.41
C ALA A 354 -4.88 -3.32 6.47
N VAL A 355 -3.80 -3.85 7.03
CA VAL A 355 -2.68 -4.43 6.28
C VAL A 355 -2.84 -5.96 6.26
N PRO A 356 -3.18 -6.53 5.09
CA PRO A 356 -3.31 -7.97 4.83
C PRO A 356 -2.27 -8.88 5.50
N SER A 357 -0.99 -8.57 5.31
CA SER A 357 0.11 -9.50 5.56
C SER A 357 0.50 -9.65 7.03
N LYS A 358 -0.04 -8.82 7.93
CA LYS A 358 0.43 -8.74 9.33
C LYS A 358 -0.69 -8.74 10.37
N TYR A 359 -1.94 -9.03 9.97
CA TYR A 359 -3.12 -8.94 10.83
C TYR A 359 -3.22 -7.59 11.55
N LEU A 360 -2.75 -6.54 10.88
CA LEU A 360 -2.61 -5.21 11.44
C LEU A 360 -3.82 -4.39 11.01
N ILE A 361 -4.62 -3.95 11.98
CA ILE A 361 -5.68 -2.96 11.74
C ILE A 361 -5.24 -1.69 12.46
N CYS A 362 -5.31 -0.58 11.74
CA CYS A 362 -5.06 0.76 12.24
C CYS A 362 -6.37 1.54 12.22
N THR A 363 -6.82 2.00 13.38
CA THR A 363 -7.97 2.91 13.51
C THR A 363 -7.53 4.24 14.09
N GLY A 364 -8.17 5.32 13.64
CA GLY A 364 -8.08 6.64 14.26
C GLY A 364 -9.47 7.14 14.62
N GLY A 365 -9.62 7.72 15.82
CA GLY A 365 -10.86 8.33 16.31
C GLY A 365 -10.68 9.80 16.71
N ASP A 366 -11.77 10.44 17.12
CA ASP A 366 -11.80 11.86 17.54
C ASP A 366 -11.14 12.13 18.90
N GLY A 367 -10.78 11.09 19.67
CA GLY A 367 -9.93 11.20 20.85
C GLY A 367 -8.47 11.42 20.46
N ARG A 368 -7.68 12.14 21.27
CA ARG A 368 -6.28 12.51 20.99
C ARG A 368 -5.47 11.34 20.41
N TYR A 369 -5.32 11.33 19.07
CA TYR A 369 -4.45 10.49 18.23
C TYR A 369 -4.00 9.16 18.83
N ASP A 370 -4.94 8.22 18.96
CA ASP A 370 -4.61 6.82 19.30
C ASP A 370 -4.66 5.96 18.04
N GLN A 371 -3.50 5.47 17.59
CA GLN A 371 -3.42 4.35 16.64
C GLN A 371 -3.56 3.05 17.43
N LEU A 372 -4.72 2.41 17.36
CA LEU A 372 -4.89 1.07 17.92
C LEU A 372 -4.39 0.04 16.91
N LEU A 373 -3.45 -0.78 17.37
CA LEU A 373 -2.81 -1.84 16.62
C LEU A 373 -3.49 -3.17 16.98
N PHE A 374 -4.28 -3.72 16.08
CA PHE A 374 -4.76 -5.09 16.25
C PHE A 374 -3.68 -6.07 15.80
N ARG A 375 -3.44 -7.12 16.57
CA ARG A 375 -2.73 -8.34 16.14
C ARG A 375 -3.52 -9.49 16.73
N GLU A 376 -3.94 -10.45 15.91
CA GLU A 376 -4.89 -11.52 16.28
C GLU A 376 -4.52 -12.41 17.49
N LYS A 377 -3.42 -12.16 18.22
CA LYS A 377 -3.14 -12.81 19.51
C LYS A 377 -2.60 -11.92 20.64
N LYS A 378 -2.41 -10.61 20.45
CA LYS A 378 -2.04 -9.66 21.54
C LYS A 378 -2.45 -8.24 21.17
N LEU A 379 -3.19 -7.58 22.05
CA LEU A 379 -3.41 -6.14 22.03
C LEU A 379 -2.07 -5.44 22.29
N CYS A 380 -1.68 -4.51 21.41
CA CYS A 380 -0.56 -3.61 21.68
C CYS A 380 -0.98 -2.19 21.28
N CYS A 381 -1.31 -1.37 22.28
CA CYS A 381 -1.53 0.06 22.06
C CYS A 381 -0.17 0.74 21.88
N CYS A 382 0.11 1.31 20.71
CA CYS A 382 1.25 2.19 20.53
C CYS A 382 0.78 3.65 20.58
N CYS A 383 0.61 4.18 21.79
CA CYS A 383 0.53 5.62 22.02
C CYS A 383 1.96 6.17 22.13
N ARG A 384 2.32 7.18 21.32
CA ARG A 384 3.40 8.10 21.68
C ARG A 384 2.98 9.54 21.38
N SER A 385 2.71 10.28 22.45
CA SER A 385 2.66 11.74 22.41
C SER A 385 4.08 12.30 22.40
N SER A 386 4.42 13.15 21.44
CA SER A 386 5.41 14.21 21.66
C SER A 386 4.65 15.51 21.91
N LYS A 387 4.61 15.94 23.19
CA LYS A 387 4.28 17.32 23.54
C LYS A 387 5.35 18.23 22.93
N LEU A 388 5.03 18.96 21.86
CA LEU A 388 5.71 20.22 21.59
C LEU A 388 5.07 21.25 22.50
N GLY A 389 5.78 21.55 23.59
CA GLY A 389 5.39 22.58 24.54
C GLY A 389 5.41 23.95 23.87
N ASN A 390 4.34 24.71 24.08
CA ASN A 390 4.36 26.15 23.94
C ASN A 390 5.46 26.72 24.84
N ALA A 391 6.43 27.38 24.23
CA ALA A 391 7.27 28.39 24.86
C ALA A 391 7.52 29.48 23.80
N LEU A 392 7.76 30.70 24.27
CA LEU A 392 7.76 32.01 23.58
C LEU A 392 6.37 32.67 23.63
N GLY A 393 6.03 33.53 24.60
CA GLY A 393 6.89 34.20 25.57
C GLY A 393 7.61 35.39 24.94
N TYR A 394 6.89 36.52 24.93
CA TYR A 394 7.25 37.89 24.50
C TYR A 394 7.34 38.18 23.00
#